data_AF-A0A3B9KUV9-F1
#
_entry.id   AF-A0A3B9KUV9-F1
#
_cell.length_a   1.000
_cell.length_b   1.000
_cell.length_c   1.000
_cell.angle_alpha   90.00
_cell.angle_beta   90.00
_cell.angle_gamma   90.00
#
_symmetry.space_group_name_H-M   'P 1'
#
loop_
_entity.id
_entity.type
_entity.pdbx_description
1 polymer ?
#
loop_
_entity_poly.entity_id
_entity_poly.type
_entity_poly.pdbx_seq_one_letter_code
_entity_poly.pdbx_strand_id
1 'polypeptide(L)'
;MSGVKIHTKEDAYRLFDEAVTALTTTNFIITEKPITDLLRCLIYSDLLRAFVTDCKKGVDYESELAAAVQETESGYAFVLPKSNKRVIALVTGLLHDFDTGARSLTSFIQSFWPGVDNNTKYRLFCENVLLPYKKAFRQSFLSDIDDIEQVEAAETVAISDSVLESAAPLFSALRTVFAG
;
A
#
# COMPACT_ATOMS: atom_id res chain seq x y z
N MET A 1 -27.02 16.73 -18.31
CA MET A 1 -27.19 15.55 -17.44
C MET A 1 -26.85 14.31 -18.27
N SER A 2 -25.57 13.91 -18.33
CA SER A 2 -25.13 12.79 -19.16
C SER A 2 -25.00 11.51 -18.34
N GLY A 3 -25.87 10.56 -18.67
CA GLY A 3 -25.63 9.12 -18.67
C GLY A 3 -24.92 8.53 -17.46
N VAL A 4 -25.71 8.01 -16.52
CA VAL A 4 -25.27 6.94 -15.61
C VAL A 4 -24.87 5.74 -16.47
N LYS A 5 -23.58 5.66 -16.83
CA LYS A 5 -23.01 4.45 -17.42
C LYS A 5 -22.95 3.43 -16.30
N ILE A 6 -23.71 2.36 -16.45
CA ILE A 6 -23.61 1.17 -15.61
C ILE A 6 -22.16 0.69 -15.78
N HIS A 7 -21.28 1.00 -14.83
CA HIS A 7 -19.91 0.53 -14.87
C HIS A 7 -19.94 -0.97 -14.59
N THR A 8 -19.61 -1.78 -15.60
CA THR A 8 -19.29 -3.19 -15.37
C THR A 8 -18.14 -3.30 -14.36
N LYS A 9 -18.02 -4.43 -13.65
CA LYS A 9 -16.90 -4.63 -12.71
C LYS A 9 -15.55 -4.43 -13.43
N GLU A 10 -15.49 -4.83 -14.70
CA GLU A 10 -14.33 -4.70 -15.57
C GLU A 10 -14.01 -3.24 -15.88
N ASP A 11 -15.01 -2.40 -16.18
CA ASP A 11 -14.81 -0.96 -16.40
C ASP A 11 -14.33 -0.25 -15.13
N ALA A 12 -14.91 -0.61 -13.97
CA ALA A 12 -14.50 -0.07 -12.67
C ALA A 12 -13.07 -0.49 -12.33
N TYR A 13 -12.71 -1.76 -12.57
CA TYR A 13 -11.35 -2.24 -12.39
C TYR A 13 -10.36 -1.53 -13.31
N ARG A 14 -10.72 -1.27 -14.57
CA ARG A 14 -9.84 -0.58 -15.51
C ARG A 14 -9.48 0.83 -15.04
N LEU A 15 -10.45 1.58 -14.51
CA LEU A 15 -10.19 2.90 -13.93
C LEU A 15 -9.21 2.84 -12.76
N PHE A 16 -9.38 1.83 -11.89
CA PHE A 16 -8.44 1.58 -10.80
C PHE A 16 -7.05 1.18 -11.31
N ASP A 17 -6.98 0.29 -12.30
CA ASP A 17 -5.74 -0.20 -12.90
C ASP A 17 -4.91 0.93 -13.52
N GLU A 18 -5.58 1.83 -14.25
CA GLU A 18 -4.99 3.04 -14.82
C GLU A 18 -4.45 3.96 -13.73
N ALA A 19 -5.22 4.19 -12.66
CA ALA A 19 -4.82 5.05 -11.55
C ALA A 19 -3.61 4.49 -10.79
N VAL A 20 -3.58 3.18 -10.48
CA VAL A 20 -2.42 2.55 -9.85
C VAL A 20 -1.21 2.56 -10.78
N THR A 21 -1.40 2.33 -12.08
CA THR A 21 -0.30 2.36 -13.05
C THR A 21 0.30 3.77 -13.13
N ALA A 22 -0.53 4.81 -13.14
CA ALA A 22 -0.07 6.19 -13.08
C ALA A 22 0.74 6.46 -11.80
N LEU A 23 0.29 5.96 -10.64
CA LEU A 23 1.04 6.09 -9.39
C LEU A 23 2.40 5.38 -9.45
N THR A 24 2.46 4.16 -9.98
CA THR A 24 3.71 3.37 -10.06
C THR A 24 4.73 3.91 -11.07
N THR A 25 4.27 4.63 -12.10
CA THR A 25 5.15 5.19 -13.15
C THR A 25 5.59 6.63 -12.86
N THR A 26 5.00 7.27 -11.85
CA THR A 26 5.33 8.65 -11.46
C THR A 26 6.61 8.72 -10.62
N ASN A 27 7.35 9.83 -10.71
CA ASN A 27 8.50 10.10 -9.85
C ASN A 27 8.06 10.53 -8.44
N PHE A 28 8.89 10.21 -7.44
CA PHE A 28 8.59 10.44 -6.01
C PHE A 28 8.10 11.86 -5.68
N ILE A 29 8.65 12.88 -6.35
CA ILE A 29 8.33 14.29 -6.07
C ILE A 29 6.87 14.64 -6.40
N ILE A 30 6.22 13.88 -7.28
CA ILE A 30 4.88 14.18 -7.80
C ILE A 30 3.85 13.15 -7.31
N THR A 31 4.14 12.35 -6.28
CA THR A 31 3.31 11.21 -5.90
C THR A 31 2.06 11.58 -5.11
N GLU A 32 2.02 12.75 -4.47
CA GLU A 32 0.86 13.19 -3.68
C GLU A 32 -0.41 13.25 -4.53
N LYS A 33 -0.35 13.89 -5.70
CA LYS A 33 -1.50 14.05 -6.59
C LYS A 33 -2.03 12.69 -7.13
N PRO A 34 -1.20 11.78 -7.66
CA PRO A 34 -1.62 10.43 -8.04
C PRO A 34 -2.17 9.58 -6.89
N ILE A 35 -1.68 9.73 -5.65
CA ILE A 35 -2.27 9.06 -4.48
C ILE A 35 -3.69 9.56 -4.25
N THR A 36 -3.89 10.88 -4.24
CA THR A 36 -5.23 11.46 -4.10
C THR A 36 -6.16 11.03 -5.24
N ASP A 37 -5.67 11.02 -6.48
CA ASP A 37 -6.46 10.64 -7.65
C ASP A 37 -6.84 9.15 -7.63
N LEU A 38 -5.96 8.28 -7.12
CA LEU A 38 -6.27 6.87 -6.87
C LEU A 38 -7.35 6.70 -5.79
N LEU A 39 -7.23 7.39 -4.67
CA LEU A 39 -8.24 7.34 -3.60
C LEU A 39 -9.59 7.90 -4.06
N ARG A 40 -9.59 8.98 -4.84
CA ARG A 40 -10.79 9.52 -5.48
C ARG A 40 -11.44 8.51 -6.42
N CYS A 41 -10.66 7.73 -7.18
CA CYS A 41 -11.19 6.67 -8.03
C CYS A 41 -11.97 5.62 -7.22
N LEU A 42 -11.42 5.18 -6.09
CA LEU A 42 -12.07 4.23 -5.18
C LEU A 42 -13.38 4.79 -4.58
N ILE A 43 -13.44 6.10 -4.34
CA ILE A 43 -14.61 6.79 -3.79
C ILE A 43 -15.61 7.19 -4.90
N TYR A 44 -15.21 7.31 -6.16
CA TYR A 44 -16.13 7.74 -7.21
C TYR A 44 -17.00 6.58 -7.71
N SER A 45 -16.45 5.36 -7.77
CA SER A 45 -17.18 4.16 -8.17
C SER A 45 -17.83 3.48 -6.98
N ASP A 46 -19.17 3.34 -7.00
CA ASP A 46 -19.90 2.66 -5.93
C ASP A 46 -19.50 1.18 -5.77
N LEU A 47 -19.11 0.52 -6.87
CA LEU A 47 -18.62 -0.86 -6.83
C LEU A 47 -17.27 -0.98 -6.12
N LEU A 48 -16.33 -0.08 -6.45
CA LEU A 48 -15.01 -0.06 -5.79
C LEU A 48 -15.14 0.34 -4.32
N ARG A 49 -15.98 1.34 -4.03
CA ARG A 49 -16.27 1.80 -2.67
C ARG A 49 -16.84 0.67 -1.82
N ALA A 50 -17.85 -0.03 -2.32
CA ALA A 50 -18.47 -1.15 -1.62
C ALA A 50 -17.46 -2.28 -1.37
N PHE A 51 -16.67 -2.64 -2.39
CA PHE A 51 -15.66 -3.69 -2.28
C PHE A 51 -14.55 -3.36 -1.28
N VAL A 52 -14.00 -2.14 -1.32
CA VAL A 52 -12.98 -1.69 -0.35
C VAL A 52 -13.56 -1.64 1.06
N THR A 53 -14.81 -1.21 1.21
CA THR A 53 -15.49 -1.21 2.51
C THR A 53 -15.63 -2.63 3.05
N ASP A 54 -15.98 -3.60 2.20
CA ASP A 54 -16.04 -5.01 2.56
C ASP A 54 -14.66 -5.60 2.91
N CYS A 55 -13.61 -5.18 2.21
CA CYS A 55 -12.23 -5.56 2.53
C CYS A 55 -11.79 -5.04 3.90
N LYS A 56 -12.23 -3.83 4.27
CA LYS A 56 -11.93 -3.22 5.57
C LYS A 56 -12.76 -3.84 6.71
N LYS A 57 -13.91 -4.45 6.44
CA LYS A 57 -14.73 -5.10 7.48
C LYS A 57 -13.98 -6.27 8.12
N GLY A 58 -13.74 -6.14 9.42
CA GLY A 58 -13.05 -7.15 10.23
C GLY A 58 -11.52 -7.10 10.15
N VAL A 59 -10.96 -6.05 9.54
CA VAL A 59 -9.51 -5.82 9.51
C VAL A 59 -9.19 -4.59 10.36
N ASP A 60 -8.37 -4.77 11.38
CA ASP A 60 -7.87 -3.66 12.20
C ASP A 60 -6.59 -3.09 11.57
N TYR A 61 -6.71 -1.91 10.98
CA TYR A 61 -5.62 -1.26 10.25
C TYR A 61 -4.34 -1.12 11.09
N GLU A 62 -4.46 -0.71 12.35
CA GLU A 62 -3.28 -0.47 13.20
C GLU A 62 -2.59 -1.79 13.57
N SER A 63 -3.38 -2.82 13.88
CA SER A 63 -2.85 -4.15 14.13
C SER A 63 -2.21 -4.77 12.88
N GLU A 64 -2.78 -4.56 11.69
CA GLU A 64 -2.17 -5.02 10.43
C GLU A 64 -0.88 -4.29 10.12
N LEU A 65 -0.84 -2.97 10.35
CA LEU A 65 0.34 -2.16 10.10
C LEU A 65 1.49 -2.57 11.02
N ALA A 66 1.20 -2.80 12.31
CA ALA A 66 2.17 -3.32 13.26
C ALA A 66 2.67 -4.72 12.86
N ALA A 67 1.77 -5.60 12.41
CA ALA A 67 2.14 -6.95 11.96
C ALA A 67 2.91 -6.96 10.63
N ALA A 68 2.69 -5.95 9.78
CA ALA A 68 3.41 -5.78 8.52
C ALA A 68 4.85 -5.32 8.74
N VAL A 69 5.16 -4.67 9.88
CA VAL A 69 6.53 -4.32 10.26
C VAL A 69 7.15 -5.50 11.00
N GLN A 70 7.95 -6.29 10.28
CA GLN A 70 8.64 -7.44 10.84
C GLN A 70 10.10 -7.11 11.13
N GLU A 71 10.57 -7.52 12.30
CA GLU A 71 11.99 -7.46 12.65
C GLU A 71 12.75 -8.54 11.87
N THR A 72 13.81 -8.14 11.20
CA THR A 72 14.73 -9.02 10.47
C THR A 72 16.11 -8.94 11.10
N GLU A 73 16.98 -9.90 10.79
CA GLU A 73 18.37 -9.92 11.31
C GLU A 73 19.17 -8.64 11.01
N SER A 74 18.73 -7.88 10.00
CA SER A 74 19.34 -6.65 9.51
C SER A 74 18.51 -5.38 9.75
N GLY A 75 17.40 -5.46 10.50
CA GLY A 75 16.59 -4.29 10.87
C GLY A 75 15.09 -4.58 10.87
N TYR A 76 14.31 -3.76 10.16
CA TYR A 76 12.88 -3.94 10.02
C TYR A 76 12.50 -3.96 8.53
N ALA A 77 11.67 -4.92 8.14
CA ALA A 77 11.12 -5.05 6.80
C ALA A 77 9.61 -4.81 6.80
N PHE A 78 9.12 -4.15 5.76
CA PHE A 78 7.69 -4.02 5.53
C PHE A 78 7.21 -5.20 4.68
N VAL A 79 6.50 -6.13 5.30
CA VAL A 79 6.00 -7.37 4.70
C VAL A 79 4.48 -7.32 4.62
N LEU A 80 3.95 -7.50 3.42
CA LEU A 80 2.51 -7.51 3.21
C LEU A 80 1.84 -8.78 3.79
N PRO A 81 0.59 -8.68 4.28
CA PRO A 81 -0.19 -9.83 4.70
C PRO A 81 -0.38 -10.85 3.56
N LYS A 82 -0.58 -12.13 3.91
CA LYS A 82 -0.81 -13.19 2.91
C LYS A 82 -2.20 -13.15 2.26
N SER A 83 -3.19 -12.62 2.97
CA SER A 83 -4.57 -12.53 2.47
C SER A 83 -4.74 -11.30 1.60
N ASN A 84 -5.24 -11.48 0.37
CA ASN A 84 -5.53 -10.38 -0.55
C ASN A 84 -6.43 -9.31 0.09
N LYS A 85 -7.44 -9.72 0.88
CA LYS A 85 -8.35 -8.82 1.59
C LYS A 85 -7.59 -7.91 2.56
N ARG A 86 -6.67 -8.48 3.33
CA ARG A 86 -5.84 -7.75 4.31
C ARG A 86 -4.84 -6.84 3.60
N VAL A 87 -4.25 -7.27 2.48
CA VAL A 87 -3.40 -6.41 1.63
C VAL A 87 -4.17 -5.19 1.15
N ILE A 88 -5.38 -5.40 0.59
CA ILE A 88 -6.21 -4.30 0.08
C ILE A 88 -6.55 -3.32 1.20
N ALA A 89 -6.99 -3.82 2.35
CA ALA A 89 -7.33 -2.99 3.50
C ALA A 89 -6.11 -2.18 4.01
N LEU A 90 -4.97 -2.84 4.21
CA LEU A 90 -3.73 -2.25 4.71
C LEU A 90 -3.20 -1.17 3.76
N VAL A 91 -3.02 -1.50 2.47
CA VAL A 91 -2.43 -0.57 1.50
C VAL A 91 -3.39 0.59 1.22
N THR A 92 -4.70 0.36 1.18
CA THR A 92 -5.67 1.47 1.06
C THR A 92 -5.64 2.39 2.27
N GLY A 93 -5.50 1.85 3.48
CA GLY A 93 -5.32 2.66 4.71
C GLY A 93 -4.04 3.46 4.67
N LEU A 94 -2.94 2.82 4.27
CA LEU A 94 -1.63 3.46 4.15
C LEU A 94 -1.63 4.61 3.14
N LEU A 95 -2.26 4.41 1.97
CA LEU A 95 -2.43 5.47 0.96
C LEU A 95 -3.26 6.64 1.50
N HIS A 96 -4.30 6.36 2.30
CA HIS A 96 -5.10 7.40 2.94
C HIS A 96 -4.30 8.18 4.00
N ASP A 97 -3.45 7.52 4.77
CA ASP A 97 -2.56 8.20 5.73
C ASP A 97 -1.55 9.12 5.03
N PHE A 98 -1.06 8.71 3.85
CA PHE A 98 -0.20 9.56 3.03
C PHE A 98 -0.95 10.77 2.46
N ASP A 99 -2.18 10.58 1.99
CA ASP A 99 -3.01 11.67 1.43
C ASP A 99 -3.43 12.70 2.48
N THR A 100 -3.78 12.24 3.68
CA THR A 100 -4.19 13.10 4.80
C THR A 100 -3.01 13.74 5.52
N GLY A 101 -1.77 13.31 5.23
CA GLY A 101 -0.57 13.76 5.92
C GLY A 101 -0.42 13.18 7.33
N ALA A 102 -1.28 12.25 7.75
CA ALA A 102 -1.13 11.51 9.01
C ALA A 102 0.21 10.73 9.05
N ARG A 103 0.70 10.31 7.87
CA ARG A 103 2.01 9.69 7.70
C ARG A 103 2.76 10.32 6.53
N SER A 104 4.05 10.59 6.72
CA SER A 104 4.91 11.06 5.64
C SER A 104 5.37 9.87 4.77
N LEU A 105 4.99 9.87 3.49
CA LEU A 105 5.47 8.89 2.51
C LEU A 105 7.01 8.91 2.44
N THR A 106 7.64 10.10 2.48
CA THR A 106 9.10 10.25 2.49
C THR A 106 9.74 9.50 3.65
N SER A 107 9.22 9.72 4.86
CA SER A 107 9.77 9.08 6.07
C SER A 107 9.54 7.57 6.04
N PHE A 108 8.39 7.13 5.51
CA PHE A 108 8.05 5.73 5.35
C PHE A 108 9.03 5.02 4.41
N ILE A 109 9.22 5.52 3.18
CA ILE A 109 10.11 4.85 2.22
C ILE A 109 11.58 4.86 2.66
N GLN A 110 12.00 5.88 3.41
CA GLN A 110 13.35 5.97 3.96
C GLN A 110 13.59 4.98 5.09
N SER A 111 12.55 4.58 5.80
CA SER A 111 12.64 3.65 6.95
C SER A 111 12.72 2.19 6.52
N PHE A 112 12.04 1.82 5.42
CA PHE A 112 11.89 0.41 5.03
C PHE A 112 12.70 -0.01 3.80
N TRP A 113 13.09 0.92 2.93
CA TRP A 113 13.86 0.58 1.72
C TRP A 113 15.21 1.30 1.70
N PRO A 114 16.32 0.54 1.60
CA PRO A 114 17.63 1.13 1.41
C PRO A 114 17.75 1.69 -0.01
N GLY A 115 18.45 2.82 -0.15
CA GLY A 115 18.64 3.45 -1.45
C GLY A 115 19.40 4.77 -1.35
N VAL A 116 20.09 5.12 -2.43
CA VAL A 116 20.87 6.36 -2.53
C VAL A 116 19.93 7.57 -2.64
N ASP A 117 18.89 7.43 -3.46
CA ASP A 117 17.93 8.50 -3.75
C ASP A 117 16.49 8.09 -3.40
N ASN A 118 15.65 9.07 -3.04
CA ASN A 118 14.24 8.84 -2.72
C ASN A 118 13.46 8.22 -3.89
N ASN A 119 13.84 8.48 -5.15
CA ASN A 119 13.21 7.85 -6.31
C ASN A 119 13.47 6.33 -6.36
N THR A 120 14.67 5.87 -6.00
CA THR A 120 15.00 4.45 -5.97
C THR A 120 14.22 3.74 -4.87
N LYS A 121 14.14 4.34 -3.67
CA LYS A 121 13.33 3.84 -2.56
C LYS A 121 11.84 3.79 -2.91
N TYR A 122 11.34 4.82 -3.60
CA TYR A 122 9.98 4.86 -4.09
C TYR A 122 9.69 3.76 -5.12
N ARG A 123 10.62 3.49 -6.03
CA ARG A 123 10.48 2.37 -6.98
C ARG A 123 10.38 1.02 -6.26
N LEU A 124 11.22 0.79 -5.24
CA LEU A 124 11.14 -0.41 -4.42
C LEU A 124 9.81 -0.50 -3.67
N PHE A 125 9.29 0.61 -3.14
CA PHE A 125 7.95 0.67 -2.57
C PHE A 125 6.86 0.32 -3.61
N CYS A 126 6.94 0.85 -4.83
CA CYS A 126 6.01 0.50 -5.90
C CYS A 126 6.03 -1.01 -6.19
N GLU A 127 7.22 -1.59 -6.31
CA GLU A 127 7.40 -3.01 -6.64
C GLU A 127 6.96 -3.94 -5.52
N ASN A 128 7.24 -3.59 -4.25
CA ASN A 128 6.97 -4.45 -3.10
C ASN A 128 5.61 -4.19 -2.44
N VAL A 129 4.97 -3.05 -2.71
CA VAL A 129 3.69 -2.67 -2.08
C VAL A 129 2.58 -2.42 -3.10
N LEU A 130 2.80 -1.52 -4.06
CA LEU A 130 1.74 -1.11 -5.00
C LEU A 130 1.43 -2.17 -6.06
N LEU A 131 2.43 -2.89 -6.58
CA LEU A 131 2.21 -3.97 -7.55
C LEU A 131 1.48 -5.17 -6.91
N PRO A 132 1.86 -5.66 -5.71
CA PRO A 132 1.09 -6.67 -5.00
C PRO A 132 -0.32 -6.20 -4.66
N TYR A 133 -0.51 -4.93 -4.28
CA TYR A 133 -1.83 -4.35 -4.07
C TYR A 133 -2.69 -4.41 -5.34
N LYS A 134 -2.16 -4.01 -6.50
CA LYS A 134 -2.83 -4.14 -7.80
C LYS A 134 -3.22 -5.59 -8.11
N LYS A 135 -2.30 -6.55 -7.90
CA LYS A 135 -2.54 -7.98 -8.11
C LYS A 135 -3.66 -8.50 -7.19
N ALA A 136 -3.59 -8.18 -5.89
CA ALA A 136 -4.58 -8.57 -4.90
C ALA A 136 -5.97 -8.00 -5.23
N PHE A 137 -6.02 -6.73 -5.63
CA PHE A 137 -7.26 -6.06 -6.05
C PHE A 137 -7.86 -6.73 -7.28
N ARG A 138 -7.05 -7.01 -8.31
CA ARG A 138 -7.51 -7.71 -9.52
C ARG A 138 -8.12 -9.06 -9.20
N GLN A 139 -7.41 -9.87 -8.42
CA GLN A 139 -7.86 -11.22 -8.07
C GLN A 139 -9.16 -11.19 -7.27
N SER A 140 -9.28 -10.29 -6.31
CA SER A 140 -10.42 -10.25 -5.39
C SER A 140 -11.64 -9.52 -5.95
N PHE A 141 -11.44 -8.57 -6.87
CA PHE A 141 -12.51 -7.75 -7.43
C PHE A 141 -13.09 -8.31 -8.74
N LEU A 142 -12.25 -8.94 -9.58
CA LEU A 142 -12.70 -9.55 -10.85
C LEU A 142 -13.04 -11.03 -10.72
N SER A 143 -12.49 -11.74 -9.74
CA SER A 143 -12.91 -13.11 -9.47
C SER A 143 -14.03 -13.07 -8.43
N ASP A 144 -15.25 -13.43 -8.83
CA ASP A 144 -16.27 -13.84 -7.87
C ASP A 144 -15.82 -15.20 -7.33
N ILE A 145 -15.06 -15.25 -6.21
CA ILE A 145 -14.95 -16.36 -5.23
C ILE A 145 -13.61 -16.36 -4.44
N ASP A 146 -13.81 -16.48 -3.13
CA ASP A 146 -13.04 -17.06 -2.01
C ASP A 146 -11.51 -17.03 -1.96
N ASP A 147 -11.03 -16.63 -0.78
CA ASP A 147 -9.71 -16.80 -0.17
C ASP A 147 -8.78 -17.80 -0.89
N ILE A 148 -8.05 -17.32 -1.89
CA ILE A 148 -6.84 -18.00 -2.36
C ILE A 148 -5.68 -17.44 -1.53
N GLU A 149 -5.23 -18.22 -0.54
CA GLU A 149 -3.94 -18.02 0.10
C GLU A 149 -2.86 -18.02 -1.00
N GLN A 150 -2.27 -16.85 -1.29
CA GLN A 150 -1.13 -16.79 -2.20
C GLN A 150 0.08 -17.41 -1.51
N VAL A 151 0.46 -18.60 -1.97
CA VAL A 151 1.80 -19.19 -1.82
C VAL A 151 2.67 -18.63 -2.94
N GLU A 152 3.28 -17.47 -2.74
CA GLU A 152 4.45 -17.05 -3.53
C GLU A 152 5.48 -16.43 -2.60
N ALA A 153 6.68 -17.02 -2.63
CA ALA A 153 7.81 -16.72 -1.78
C ALA A 153 8.20 -15.24 -1.86
N ALA A 154 8.17 -14.56 -0.72
CA ALA A 154 8.84 -13.28 -0.55
C ALA A 154 10.35 -13.51 -0.75
N GLU A 155 10.85 -13.15 -1.91
CA GLU A 155 12.29 -13.06 -2.15
C GLU A 155 12.78 -11.84 -1.35
N THR A 156 13.23 -12.10 -0.12
CA THR A 156 13.87 -11.11 0.74
C THR A 156 15.15 -10.64 0.05
N VAL A 157 15.12 -9.45 -0.54
CA VAL A 157 16.33 -8.79 -1.03
C VAL A 157 17.14 -8.32 0.18
N ALA A 158 18.07 -9.15 0.63
CA ALA A 158 19.10 -8.77 1.58
C ALA A 158 19.96 -7.66 0.94
N ILE A 159 19.99 -6.47 1.54
CA ILE A 159 20.91 -5.41 1.15
C ILE A 159 21.76 -5.00 2.36
N SER A 160 23.06 -4.95 2.11
CA SER A 160 24.21 -4.96 3.00
C SER A 160 24.49 -3.67 3.79
N ASP A 161 24.49 -3.83 5.12
CA ASP A 161 25.45 -3.39 6.16
C ASP A 161 26.30 -2.10 6.01
N SER A 162 25.69 -0.93 5.74
CA SER A 162 26.46 0.34 5.88
C SER A 162 25.69 1.60 6.31
N VAL A 163 24.41 1.52 6.70
CA VAL A 163 23.62 2.73 7.06
C VAL A 163 22.84 2.52 8.36
N LEU A 164 23.53 2.32 9.49
CA LEU A 164 22.90 1.98 10.77
C LEU A 164 22.95 3.05 11.88
N GLU A 165 23.52 4.23 11.68
CA GLU A 165 23.76 5.16 12.81
C GLU A 165 22.93 6.46 12.85
N SER A 166 21.87 6.60 12.04
CA SER A 166 21.12 7.87 11.95
C SER A 166 19.65 7.82 12.38
N ALA A 167 19.03 6.64 12.46
CA ALA A 167 17.56 6.54 12.56
C ALA A 167 17.00 6.41 14.00
N ALA A 168 17.85 6.24 15.02
CA ALA A 168 17.45 6.00 16.41
C ALA A 168 16.42 6.99 17.03
N PRO A 169 16.47 8.32 16.79
CA PRO A 169 15.57 9.24 17.51
C PRO A 169 14.13 9.28 16.97
N LEU A 170 13.87 8.83 15.73
CA LEU A 170 12.51 8.80 15.18
C LEU A 170 11.66 7.64 15.75
N PHE A 171 12.30 6.57 16.21
CA PHE A 171 11.60 5.36 16.69
C PHE A 171 11.05 5.47 18.11
N SER A 172 11.61 6.35 18.95
CA SER A 172 11.01 6.68 20.25
C SER A 172 9.62 7.28 20.10
N ALA A 173 9.38 8.04 19.02
CA ALA A 173 8.09 8.69 18.79
C ALA A 173 7.01 7.69 18.35
N LEU A 174 7.35 6.75 17.47
CA LEU A 174 6.41 5.71 17.02
C LEU A 174 5.97 4.78 18.16
N ARG A 175 6.88 4.37 19.05
CA ARG A 175 6.51 3.51 20.20
C ARG A 175 5.61 4.21 21.22
N THR A 176 5.67 5.54 21.31
CA THR A 176 4.85 6.33 22.24
C THR A 176 3.43 6.56 21.72
N VAL A 177 3.24 6.61 20.40
CA VAL A 177 1.91 6.76 19.78
C VAL A 177 1.08 5.46 19.84
N PHE A 178 1.73 4.29 19.89
CA PHE A 178 1.06 2.99 19.89
C PHE A 178 0.94 2.30 21.25
N ALA A 179 1.40 2.94 22.33
CA ALA A 179 1.33 2.40 23.70
C ALA A 179 0.33 3.15 24.61
N GLY A 180 -0.54 3.99 24.04
CA GLY A 180 -1.57 4.75 24.75
C GLY A 180 -2.98 4.41 24.27
#